data_AF-A0A6V8ESV7-F1
#
_entry.id   AF-A0A6V8ESV7-F1
#
_cell.length_a   1.000
_cell.length_b   1.000
_cell.length_c   1.000
_cell.angle_alpha   90.00
_cell.angle_beta   90.00
_cell.angle_gamma   90.00
#
_symmetry.space_group_name_H-M   'P 1'
#
loop_
_entity.id
_entity.type
_entity.pdbx_description
1 polymer ?
#
loop_
_entity_poly.entity_id
_entity_poly.type
_entity_poly.pdbx_seq_one_letter_code
_entity_poly.pdbx_strand_id
1 'polypeptide(L)'
;MNVRLNAYSVALLFLLVPIAGCVGQDDSVDSDDVFDCDNGNQVPMSKVNDGVDDCGDYSDEKEGDLGPVQDVNSPTIIDVPNQAGCDNLNPHHCMLPFPSDAFLVEDATTVTGLRVHYPTGSIPASGSMDVIEIPRINQFDGMSTASQIMTTFDEVPDLQGVAYQYDIERSMESDHATIIWNLDDDVVVAHWVELDARA
;
A
#
# COMPACT_ATOMS: atom_id res chain seq x y z
N MET A 1 45.02 -22.97 -49.57
CA MET A 1 46.29 -22.30 -49.93
C MET A 1 46.46 -21.07 -49.07
N ASN A 2 47.46 -21.12 -48.18
CA ASN A 2 48.29 -20.06 -47.61
C ASN A 2 47.68 -18.70 -47.24
N VAL A 3 47.55 -18.51 -45.92
CA VAL A 3 47.71 -17.24 -45.20
C VAL A 3 49.07 -16.62 -45.54
N ARG A 4 49.13 -15.32 -45.88
CA ARG A 4 50.25 -14.43 -45.55
C ARG A 4 49.79 -12.98 -45.36
N LEU A 5 50.05 -12.48 -44.16
CA LEU A 5 50.09 -11.08 -43.75
C LEU A 5 51.09 -10.26 -44.61
N ASN A 6 50.78 -8.99 -44.82
CA ASN A 6 51.71 -7.84 -44.78
C ASN A 6 50.86 -6.57 -44.69
N ALA A 7 50.80 -5.92 -43.52
CA ALA A 7 51.77 -4.94 -43.02
C ALA A 7 51.73 -3.66 -43.87
N TYR A 8 51.26 -2.56 -43.28
CA TYR A 8 51.62 -1.14 -43.47
C TYR A 8 50.48 -0.30 -42.88
N SER A 9 50.58 -0.01 -41.58
CA SER A 9 50.97 1.30 -41.05
C SER A 9 49.78 2.26 -41.00
N VAL A 10 48.89 2.18 -40.00
CA VAL A 10 49.04 2.72 -38.62
C VAL A 10 49.35 4.24 -38.56
N ALA A 11 49.39 4.94 -39.71
CA ALA A 11 49.82 6.33 -39.77
C ALA A 11 48.69 7.37 -39.89
N LEU A 12 47.41 6.99 -39.81
CA LEU A 12 46.31 7.91 -40.08
C LEU A 12 45.16 7.87 -39.05
N LEU A 13 45.50 7.57 -37.79
CA LEU A 13 44.53 7.64 -36.68
C LEU A 13 45.17 8.21 -35.41
N PHE A 14 45.98 9.27 -35.57
CA PHE A 14 46.65 10.00 -34.48
C PHE A 14 46.46 11.51 -34.63
N LEU A 15 45.24 11.95 -34.97
CA LEU A 15 44.94 13.39 -35.10
C LEU A 15 43.68 13.85 -34.37
N LEU A 16 43.05 13.01 -33.54
CA LEU A 16 41.94 13.46 -32.69
C LEU A 16 41.93 12.70 -31.35
N VAL A 17 42.14 13.47 -30.26
CA VAL A 17 41.82 13.20 -28.82
C VAL A 17 42.88 12.42 -28.01
N PRO A 18 43.23 12.80 -26.76
CA PRO A 18 43.33 14.12 -26.10
C PRO A 18 44.68 14.32 -25.37
N ILE A 19 44.92 15.55 -24.94
CA ILE A 19 46.02 15.97 -24.07
C ILE A 19 45.78 15.34 -22.68
N ALA A 20 46.45 14.23 -22.39
CA ALA A 20 46.62 13.72 -21.04
C ALA A 20 47.99 14.19 -20.51
N GLY A 21 47.94 15.09 -19.52
CA GLY A 21 48.92 15.16 -18.43
C GLY A 21 50.18 15.99 -18.65
N CYS A 22 50.26 17.12 -17.94
CA CYS A 22 51.41 17.61 -17.16
C CYS A 22 50.97 18.98 -16.57
N VAL A 23 51.13 19.33 -15.30
CA VAL A 23 52.32 19.24 -14.44
C VAL A 23 51.85 19.29 -12.98
N GLY A 24 52.37 18.39 -12.14
CA GLY A 24 52.32 18.56 -10.68
C GLY A 24 53.28 19.66 -10.26
N GLN A 25 52.79 20.60 -9.46
CA GLN A 25 53.63 21.62 -8.85
C GLN A 25 53.14 22.01 -7.45
N ASP A 26 54.11 21.86 -6.55
CA ASP A 26 54.33 22.42 -5.21
C ASP A 26 53.69 21.79 -3.97
N ASP A 27 54.61 21.42 -3.08
CA ASP A 27 54.43 20.92 -1.74
C ASP A 27 54.05 22.07 -0.78
N SER A 28 52.91 21.94 -0.10
CA SER A 28 52.74 22.46 1.26
C SER A 28 51.80 21.55 2.03
N VAL A 29 52.37 20.75 2.94
CA VAL A 29 51.61 20.09 4.00
C VAL A 29 51.30 21.15 5.06
N ASP A 30 50.04 21.60 5.08
CA ASP A 30 49.26 22.17 6.20
C ASP A 30 47.98 22.72 5.53
N SER A 31 46.76 22.44 5.95
CA SER A 31 46.23 22.04 7.24
C SER A 31 44.80 21.57 6.98
N ASP A 32 44.43 20.43 7.56
CA ASP A 32 43.07 19.94 7.83
C ASP A 32 41.93 20.45 6.92
N ASP A 33 41.38 19.58 6.05
CA ASP A 33 40.10 19.83 5.38
C ASP A 33 39.01 19.98 6.47
N VAL A 34 38.84 21.22 6.93
CA VAL A 34 37.99 21.62 8.05
C VAL A 34 36.89 22.51 7.50
N PHE A 35 35.68 22.24 7.95
CA PHE A 35 34.50 23.02 7.69
C PHE A 35 34.30 24.04 8.83
N ASP A 36 34.19 25.30 8.45
CA ASP A 36 33.89 26.40 9.36
C ASP A 36 32.37 26.47 9.57
N CYS A 37 31.93 26.22 10.81
CA CYS A 37 30.54 26.33 11.23
C CYS A 37 30.10 27.81 11.35
N ASP A 38 28.79 28.07 11.28
CA ASP A 38 28.26 29.44 11.39
C ASP A 38 28.51 30.07 12.78
N ASN A 39 28.59 29.26 13.84
CA ASN A 39 28.97 29.67 15.20
C ASN A 39 30.48 29.87 15.40
N GLY A 40 31.29 29.67 14.36
CA GLY A 40 32.75 29.81 14.39
C GLY A 40 33.51 28.61 14.94
N ASN A 41 32.83 27.48 15.21
CA ASN A 41 33.48 26.20 15.46
C ASN A 41 34.02 25.61 14.14
N GLN A 42 34.87 24.60 14.27
CA GLN A 42 35.55 23.96 13.15
C GLN A 42 35.44 22.44 13.29
N VAL A 43 34.92 21.78 12.26
CA VAL A 43 34.77 20.31 12.21
C VAL A 43 35.48 19.74 10.99
N PRO A 44 35.93 18.47 11.01
CA PRO A 44 36.50 17.85 9.82
C PRO A 44 35.46 17.77 8.69
N MET A 45 35.87 17.95 7.43
CA MET A 45 34.99 17.86 6.26
C MET A 45 34.30 16.49 6.12
N SER A 46 34.86 15.43 6.73
CA SER A 46 34.22 14.11 6.80
C SER A 46 32.96 14.06 7.67
N LYS A 47 32.73 15.08 8.50
CA LYS A 47 31.60 15.20 9.42
C LYS A 47 30.51 16.13 8.88
N VAL A 48 30.67 16.60 7.64
CA VAL A 48 29.67 17.45 6.98
C VAL A 48 28.65 16.56 6.27
N ASN A 49 27.36 16.76 6.57
CA ASN A 49 26.23 15.97 6.09
C ASN A 49 26.37 14.46 6.39
N ASP A 50 26.87 14.11 7.57
CA ASP A 50 26.98 12.72 8.04
C ASP A 50 25.78 12.27 8.89
N GLY A 51 24.82 13.18 9.10
CA GLY A 51 23.60 12.99 9.88
C GLY A 51 23.75 13.30 11.37
N VAL A 52 24.88 13.87 11.80
CA VAL A 52 25.19 14.20 13.20
C VAL A 52 25.61 15.66 13.33
N ASP A 53 25.06 16.37 14.31
CA ASP A 53 25.44 17.76 14.61
C ASP A 53 26.79 17.81 15.34
N ASP A 54 27.88 17.96 14.59
CA ASP A 54 29.23 18.14 15.12
C ASP A 54 29.58 19.63 15.32
N CYS A 55 28.90 20.54 14.61
CA CYS A 55 29.07 21.99 14.79
C CYS A 55 28.42 22.52 16.10
N GLY A 56 27.40 21.84 16.63
CA GLY A 56 26.58 22.26 17.78
C GLY A 56 25.55 23.35 17.47
N ASP A 57 25.47 23.76 16.21
CA ASP A 57 24.47 24.68 15.66
C ASP A 57 23.84 24.16 14.34
N TYR A 58 24.09 22.88 14.04
CA TYR A 58 23.59 22.15 12.87
C TYR A 58 24.08 22.67 11.52
N SER A 59 25.14 23.49 11.48
CA SER A 59 25.57 24.13 10.22
C SER A 59 26.26 23.19 9.24
N ASP A 60 26.88 22.14 9.74
CA ASP A 60 27.45 21.01 9.00
C ASP A 60 26.39 20.08 8.39
N GLU A 61 25.18 20.08 8.94
CA GLU A 61 24.07 19.21 8.54
C GLU A 61 22.95 19.97 7.81
N LYS A 62 23.21 21.22 7.41
CA LYS A 62 22.28 22.02 6.59
C LYS A 62 22.26 21.45 5.18
N GLU A 63 21.34 20.51 4.98
CA GLU A 63 21.01 19.85 3.73
C GLU A 63 20.77 20.88 2.62
N GLY A 64 21.78 21.09 1.77
CA GLY A 64 21.64 21.85 0.54
C GLY A 64 20.78 21.04 -0.44
N ASP A 65 19.48 21.34 -0.50
CA ASP A 65 18.52 20.90 -1.52
C ASP A 65 18.69 19.42 -1.93
N LEU A 66 18.69 18.51 -0.96
CA LEU A 66 18.35 17.13 -1.22
C LEU A 66 16.82 17.06 -1.21
N GLY A 67 16.25 16.60 -2.33
CA GLY A 67 14.82 16.38 -2.49
C GLY A 67 14.24 15.49 -1.37
N PRO A 68 12.91 15.42 -1.25
CA PRO A 68 12.23 14.90 -0.07
C PRO A 68 12.77 13.52 0.31
N VAL A 69 13.43 13.46 1.47
CA VAL A 69 13.84 12.22 2.14
C VAL A 69 12.61 11.32 2.21
N GLN A 70 12.61 10.26 1.40
CA GLN A 70 11.57 9.24 1.46
C GLN A 70 11.82 8.47 2.76
N ASP A 71 11.04 8.79 3.80
CA ASP A 71 10.99 7.98 4.99
C ASP A 71 10.47 6.58 4.61
N VAL A 72 11.40 5.63 4.50
CA VAL A 72 11.13 4.22 4.19
C VAL A 72 10.30 3.52 5.27
N ASN A 73 10.01 4.18 6.39
CA ASN A 73 9.13 3.68 7.45
C ASN A 73 7.77 4.40 7.53
N SER A 74 7.49 5.34 6.62
CA SER A 74 6.19 5.98 6.56
C SER A 74 5.17 5.04 5.89
N PRO A 75 3.99 4.81 6.49
CA PRO A 75 2.97 3.94 5.89
C PRO A 75 2.54 4.53 4.55
N THR A 76 2.46 3.67 3.53
CA THR A 76 1.86 4.06 2.24
C THR A 76 0.39 4.34 2.47
N ILE A 77 -0.03 5.59 2.29
CA ILE A 77 -1.44 5.95 2.32
C ILE A 77 -2.08 5.41 1.04
N ILE A 78 -2.91 4.39 1.18
CA ILE A 78 -3.77 3.89 0.10
C ILE A 78 -5.05 4.70 0.14
N ASP A 79 -5.31 5.47 -0.93
CA ASP A 79 -6.60 6.14 -1.11
C ASP A 79 -7.65 5.10 -1.51
N VAL A 80 -8.64 4.90 -0.65
CA VAL A 80 -9.77 4.00 -0.91
C VAL A 80 -10.90 4.85 -1.51
N PRO A 81 -11.29 4.64 -2.77
CA PRO A 81 -12.36 5.40 -3.40
C PRO A 81 -13.63 5.36 -2.54
N ASN A 82 -14.14 6.53 -2.18
CA ASN A 82 -15.37 6.65 -1.40
C ASN A 82 -16.53 7.08 -2.30
N GLN A 83 -17.49 6.18 -2.48
CA GLN A 83 -18.76 6.48 -3.11
C GLN A 83 -19.85 6.63 -2.04
N ALA A 84 -20.51 7.79 -2.05
CA ALA A 84 -21.62 8.05 -1.14
C ALA A 84 -22.75 7.03 -1.34
N GLY A 85 -23.18 6.39 -0.25
CA GLY A 85 -24.23 5.39 -0.26
C GLY A 85 -23.78 3.98 -0.64
N CYS A 86 -22.47 3.72 -0.70
CA CYS A 86 -21.90 2.39 -0.90
C CYS A 86 -21.04 1.96 0.28
N ASP A 87 -20.90 0.65 0.42
CA ASP A 87 -19.76 0.07 1.12
C ASP A 87 -18.53 0.20 0.21
N ASN A 88 -17.46 0.78 0.75
CA ASN A 88 -16.25 1.10 -0.01
C ASN A 88 -15.16 0.01 0.13
N LEU A 89 -15.46 -1.12 0.80
CA LEU A 89 -14.53 -2.24 0.95
C LEU A 89 -14.46 -3.10 -0.31
N ASN A 90 -15.59 -3.32 -1.01
CA ASN A 90 -15.60 -4.05 -2.27
C ASN A 90 -15.92 -3.11 -3.45
N PRO A 91 -14.99 -2.92 -4.40
CA PRO A 91 -15.18 -1.98 -5.51
C PRO A 91 -16.12 -2.49 -6.61
N HIS A 92 -16.53 -3.76 -6.59
CA HIS A 92 -17.34 -4.36 -7.68
C HIS A 92 -18.82 -4.02 -7.57
N HIS A 93 -19.34 -4.01 -6.34
CA HIS A 93 -20.75 -3.77 -6.08
C HIS A 93 -20.96 -3.00 -4.79
N CYS A 94 -21.77 -1.94 -4.88
CA CYS A 94 -22.07 -1.00 -3.80
C CYS A 94 -22.54 -1.63 -2.49
N MET A 95 -23.25 -2.76 -2.57
CA MET A 95 -23.79 -3.48 -1.40
C MET A 95 -22.87 -4.60 -0.88
N LEU A 96 -21.72 -4.82 -1.53
CA LEU A 96 -20.76 -5.83 -1.10
C LEU A 96 -19.62 -5.17 -0.30
N PRO A 97 -19.08 -5.85 0.72
CA PRO A 97 -19.51 -7.14 1.25
C PRO A 97 -20.93 -7.09 1.85
N PHE A 98 -21.68 -8.17 1.69
CA PHE A 98 -23.03 -8.31 2.26
C PHE A 98 -23.03 -9.40 3.32
N PRO A 99 -23.66 -9.21 4.48
CA PRO A 99 -24.17 -7.94 5.02
C PRO A 99 -23.02 -6.99 5.40
N SER A 100 -23.33 -5.70 5.51
CA SER A 100 -22.36 -4.65 5.86
C SER A 100 -22.89 -3.70 6.92
N ASP A 101 -21.99 -3.28 7.80
CA ASP A 101 -22.21 -2.29 8.86
C ASP A 101 -22.32 -0.86 8.31
N ALA A 102 -21.79 -0.59 7.10
CA ALA A 102 -21.92 0.71 6.42
C ALA A 102 -23.38 1.10 6.19
N PHE A 103 -24.30 0.13 6.22
CA PHE A 103 -25.74 0.32 6.07
C PHE A 103 -26.50 0.20 7.39
N LEU A 104 -25.83 0.29 8.54
CA LEU A 104 -26.47 0.32 9.85
C LEU A 104 -26.42 1.73 10.44
N VAL A 105 -27.54 2.14 11.03
CA VAL A 105 -27.66 3.38 11.79
C VAL A 105 -28.18 3.08 13.18
N GLU A 106 -27.75 3.85 14.17
CA GLU A 106 -28.27 3.72 15.53
C GLU A 106 -29.77 4.06 15.59
N ASP A 107 -30.52 3.22 16.29
CA ASP A 107 -31.96 3.39 16.50
C ASP A 107 -32.36 2.81 17.87
N ALA A 108 -32.57 3.69 18.84
CA ALA A 108 -32.96 3.30 20.20
C ALA A 108 -34.37 2.67 20.31
N THR A 109 -35.15 2.65 19.21
CA THR A 109 -36.46 2.00 19.18
C THR A 109 -36.39 0.51 18.84
N THR A 110 -35.24 0.02 18.37
CA THR A 110 -35.02 -1.39 18.04
C THR A 110 -34.38 -2.14 19.21
N VAL A 111 -34.40 -3.47 19.19
CA VAL A 111 -33.84 -4.29 20.29
C VAL A 111 -32.32 -4.32 20.22
N THR A 112 -31.74 -4.34 19.01
CA THR A 112 -30.28 -4.33 18.83
C THR A 112 -29.68 -2.94 19.00
N GLY A 113 -30.50 -1.88 19.02
CA GLY A 113 -30.04 -0.49 18.98
C GLY A 113 -29.59 -0.05 17.59
N LEU A 114 -29.75 -0.89 16.57
CA LEU A 114 -29.41 -0.63 15.18
C LEU A 114 -30.62 -0.81 14.27
N ARG A 115 -30.62 -0.09 13.15
CA ARG A 115 -31.59 -0.24 12.06
C ARG A 115 -30.86 -0.23 10.73
N VAL A 116 -31.34 -1.05 9.80
CA VAL A 116 -30.85 -1.02 8.41
C VAL A 116 -31.23 0.31 7.74
N HIS A 117 -30.30 0.88 6.99
CA HIS A 117 -30.51 2.08 6.22
C HIS A 117 -29.73 2.02 4.90
N TYR A 118 -30.42 1.55 3.85
CA TYR A 118 -29.98 1.72 2.47
C TYR A 118 -30.42 3.10 1.96
N PRO A 119 -29.47 4.01 1.67
CA PRO A 119 -29.81 5.28 1.05
C PRO A 119 -30.22 5.11 -0.42
N THR A 120 -30.78 6.18 -0.98
CA THR A 120 -31.24 6.16 -2.37
C THR A 120 -30.08 5.91 -3.32
N GLY A 121 -30.25 4.96 -4.24
CA GLY A 121 -29.21 4.56 -5.19
C GLY A 121 -28.27 3.45 -4.74
N SER A 122 -28.35 2.98 -3.48
CA SER A 122 -27.58 1.80 -3.04
C SER A 122 -28.05 0.52 -3.70
N ILE A 123 -29.36 0.39 -3.95
CA ILE A 123 -29.93 -0.73 -4.69
C ILE A 123 -29.87 -0.38 -6.17
N PRO A 124 -29.05 -1.08 -6.97
CA PRO A 124 -28.86 -0.73 -8.36
C PRO A 124 -30.14 -0.95 -9.16
N ALA A 125 -30.36 -0.07 -10.13
CA ALA A 125 -31.29 -0.30 -11.22
C ALA A 125 -30.93 -1.59 -11.97
N SER A 126 -31.93 -2.42 -12.29
CA SER A 126 -31.75 -3.43 -13.33
C SER A 126 -31.81 -2.73 -14.70
N GLY A 127 -31.13 -3.22 -15.73
CA GLY A 127 -31.07 -2.55 -17.05
C GLY A 127 -32.44 -2.26 -17.73
N SER A 128 -33.55 -2.71 -17.15
CA SER A 128 -34.93 -2.50 -17.57
C SER A 128 -35.79 -1.69 -16.58
N MET A 129 -35.28 -1.33 -15.41
CA MET A 129 -36.02 -0.65 -14.34
C MET A 129 -35.19 0.48 -13.74
N ASP A 130 -35.83 1.58 -13.35
CA ASP A 130 -35.16 2.66 -12.64
C ASP A 130 -34.63 2.20 -11.27
N VAL A 131 -33.79 3.02 -10.64
CA VAL A 131 -33.34 2.82 -9.26
C VAL A 131 -34.55 2.62 -8.37
N ILE A 132 -34.60 1.49 -7.67
CA ILE A 132 -35.71 1.14 -6.80
C ILE A 132 -35.38 1.50 -5.35
N GLU A 133 -36.34 2.12 -4.68
CA GLU A 133 -36.33 2.27 -3.24
C GLU A 133 -37.20 1.17 -2.62
N ILE A 134 -36.69 0.50 -1.59
CA ILE A 134 -37.47 -0.48 -0.82
C ILE A 134 -37.54 -0.01 0.64
N PRO A 135 -38.41 0.97 0.99
CA PRO A 135 -38.42 1.60 2.30
C PRO A 135 -38.65 0.63 3.47
N ARG A 136 -39.24 -0.54 3.20
CA ARG A 136 -39.51 -1.55 4.23
C ARG A 136 -38.24 -2.30 4.69
N ILE A 137 -37.21 -2.41 3.85
CA ILE A 137 -35.93 -2.99 4.28
C ILE A 137 -35.30 -2.10 5.36
N ASN A 138 -35.48 -0.78 5.24
CA ASN A 138 -34.99 0.18 6.23
C ASN A 138 -35.73 0.14 7.57
N GLN A 139 -36.64 -0.82 7.78
CA GLN A 139 -37.32 -1.06 9.06
C GLN A 139 -36.74 -2.25 9.83
N PHE A 140 -35.75 -2.95 9.27
CA PHE A 140 -35.15 -4.11 9.92
C PHE A 140 -34.24 -3.70 11.08
N ASP A 141 -34.35 -4.45 12.18
CA ASP A 141 -33.57 -4.33 13.42
C ASP A 141 -32.20 -5.00 13.21
N GLY A 142 -31.24 -4.23 12.70
CA GLY A 142 -29.91 -4.72 12.34
C GLY A 142 -29.89 -5.69 11.15
N MET A 143 -28.69 -6.22 10.88
CA MET A 143 -28.50 -7.31 9.93
C MET A 143 -28.74 -8.66 10.62
N SER A 144 -29.35 -9.61 9.91
CA SER A 144 -29.57 -10.96 10.43
C SER A 144 -28.25 -11.71 10.57
N THR A 145 -28.04 -12.38 11.72
CA THR A 145 -26.91 -13.28 11.95
C THR A 145 -26.97 -14.56 11.11
N ALA A 146 -28.13 -14.85 10.50
CA ALA A 146 -28.32 -15.99 9.61
C ALA A 146 -28.10 -15.65 8.13
N SER A 147 -27.82 -14.38 7.80
CA SER A 147 -27.46 -13.99 6.44
C SER A 147 -26.11 -14.58 6.05
N GLN A 148 -26.02 -15.09 4.83
CA GLN A 148 -24.75 -15.55 4.26
C GLN A 148 -23.86 -14.34 3.97
N ILE A 149 -22.59 -14.44 4.34
CA ILE A 149 -21.58 -13.43 4.01
C ILE A 149 -21.19 -13.64 2.55
N MET A 150 -21.22 -12.57 1.76
CA MET A 150 -20.92 -12.58 0.34
C MET A 150 -20.02 -11.40 -0.02
N THR A 151 -19.04 -11.67 -0.87
CA THR A 151 -18.14 -10.67 -1.46
C THR A 151 -17.64 -11.20 -2.81
N THR A 152 -16.97 -10.36 -3.58
CA THR A 152 -16.41 -10.71 -4.88
C THR A 152 -14.93 -10.35 -4.97
N PHE A 153 -14.23 -10.98 -5.91
CA PHE A 153 -12.83 -10.77 -6.20
C PHE A 153 -12.65 -10.62 -7.71
N ASP A 154 -11.56 -9.97 -8.15
CA ASP A 154 -11.26 -9.76 -9.58
C ASP A 154 -11.07 -11.08 -10.36
N GLU A 155 -10.62 -12.12 -9.66
CA GLU A 155 -10.42 -13.46 -10.18
C GLU A 155 -11.11 -14.48 -9.28
N VAL A 156 -11.46 -15.64 -9.84
CA VAL A 156 -12.07 -16.73 -9.07
C VAL A 156 -11.05 -17.26 -8.06
N PRO A 157 -11.32 -17.18 -6.74
CA PRO A 157 -10.37 -17.64 -5.74
C PRO A 157 -10.23 -19.17 -5.78
N ASP A 158 -9.00 -19.65 -5.58
CA ASP A 158 -8.74 -21.08 -5.39
C ASP A 158 -9.15 -21.49 -3.98
N LEU A 159 -10.12 -22.39 -3.88
CA LEU A 159 -10.63 -22.90 -2.60
C LEU A 159 -9.95 -24.21 -2.16
N GLN A 160 -8.84 -24.62 -2.78
CA GLN A 160 -8.07 -25.77 -2.32
C GLN A 160 -7.63 -25.60 -0.85
N GLY A 161 -8.14 -26.47 0.02
CA GLY A 161 -7.78 -26.47 1.44
C GLY A 161 -8.58 -25.51 2.32
N VAL A 162 -9.53 -24.77 1.76
CA VAL A 162 -10.52 -23.99 2.51
C VAL A 162 -11.63 -24.91 3.02
N ALA A 163 -12.12 -24.68 4.24
CA ALA A 163 -13.19 -25.44 4.86
C ALA A 163 -14.48 -25.40 4.03
N TYR A 164 -15.10 -26.56 3.86
CA TYR A 164 -16.35 -26.76 3.14
C TYR A 164 -17.46 -27.20 4.10
N GLN A 165 -18.69 -27.35 3.59
CA GLN A 165 -19.87 -27.65 4.41
C GLN A 165 -19.81 -28.98 5.19
N TYR A 166 -18.86 -29.87 4.85
CA TYR A 166 -18.71 -31.19 5.47
C TYR A 166 -17.50 -31.30 6.42
N ASP A 167 -16.65 -30.27 6.50
CA ASP A 167 -15.41 -30.22 7.28
C ASP A 167 -15.20 -28.82 7.89
N ILE A 168 -16.27 -28.22 8.40
CA ILE A 168 -16.32 -26.87 8.99
C ILE A 168 -15.27 -26.69 10.09
N GLU A 169 -14.98 -27.73 10.86
CA GLU A 169 -13.97 -27.70 11.93
C GLU A 169 -12.58 -27.29 11.44
N ARG A 170 -12.27 -27.54 10.16
CA ARG A 170 -11.02 -27.14 9.53
C ARG A 170 -10.83 -25.62 9.51
N SER A 171 -11.92 -24.86 9.51
CA SER A 171 -11.87 -23.39 9.53
C SER A 171 -11.28 -22.82 10.82
N MET A 172 -11.12 -23.67 11.84
CA MET A 172 -10.57 -23.30 13.15
C MET A 172 -9.07 -23.60 13.26
N GLU A 173 -8.44 -24.14 12.21
CA GLU A 173 -6.99 -24.36 12.14
C GLU A 173 -6.24 -23.01 12.10
N SER A 174 -5.09 -22.94 12.76
CA SER A 174 -4.32 -21.69 12.91
C SER A 174 -3.77 -21.12 11.59
N ASP A 175 -3.64 -21.96 10.57
CA ASP A 175 -3.14 -21.64 9.23
C ASP A 175 -4.24 -21.69 8.16
N HIS A 176 -5.52 -21.68 8.57
CA HIS A 176 -6.64 -21.64 7.65
C HIS A 176 -6.66 -20.33 6.83
N ALA A 177 -6.96 -20.42 5.54
CA ALA A 177 -6.85 -19.30 4.61
C ALA A 177 -7.90 -18.18 4.82
N THR A 178 -8.98 -18.47 5.52
CA THR A 178 -10.05 -17.51 5.85
C THR A 178 -10.38 -17.55 7.34
N ILE A 179 -10.76 -16.40 7.89
CA ILE A 179 -11.07 -16.25 9.32
C ILE A 179 -12.34 -15.40 9.44
N ILE A 180 -13.27 -15.82 10.29
CA ILE A 180 -14.33 -14.95 10.81
C ILE A 180 -14.00 -14.68 12.27
N TRP A 181 -13.87 -13.40 12.62
CA TRP A 181 -13.49 -12.96 13.96
C TRP A 181 -14.63 -12.17 14.60
N ASN A 182 -15.06 -12.61 15.79
CA ASN A 182 -15.92 -11.80 16.64
C ASN A 182 -15.03 -10.89 17.51
N LEU A 183 -15.07 -9.58 17.23
CA LEU A 183 -14.23 -8.60 17.93
C LEU A 183 -14.71 -8.27 19.34
N ASP A 184 -15.98 -8.53 19.67
CA ASP A 184 -16.53 -8.24 21.00
C ASP A 184 -15.99 -9.20 22.06
N ASP A 185 -15.93 -10.50 21.70
CA ASP A 185 -15.52 -11.59 22.59
C ASP A 185 -14.10 -12.09 22.30
N ASP A 186 -13.46 -11.58 21.25
CA ASP A 186 -12.12 -11.96 20.76
C ASP A 186 -11.99 -13.45 20.41
N VAL A 187 -12.99 -13.98 19.69
CA VAL A 187 -13.06 -15.41 19.32
C VAL A 187 -13.22 -15.61 17.81
N VAL A 188 -12.55 -16.64 17.29
CA VAL A 188 -12.75 -17.11 15.91
C VAL A 188 -14.07 -17.89 15.83
N VAL A 189 -14.80 -17.70 14.72
CA VAL A 189 -16.07 -18.35 14.44
C VAL A 189 -15.89 -19.42 13.36
N ALA A 190 -16.42 -20.60 13.64
CA ALA A 190 -16.42 -21.72 12.70
C ALA A 190 -17.26 -21.38 11.47
N HIS A 191 -16.72 -21.62 10.28
CA HIS A 191 -17.34 -21.23 9.02
C HIS A 191 -16.95 -22.17 7.88
N TRP A 192 -17.62 -22.04 6.75
CA TRP A 192 -17.18 -22.64 5.50
C TRP A 192 -17.31 -21.60 4.38
N VAL A 193 -16.62 -21.85 3.28
CA VAL A 193 -16.62 -20.94 2.12
C VAL A 193 -16.93 -21.75 0.87
N GLU A 194 -17.75 -21.18 0.00
CA GLU A 194 -18.03 -21.73 -1.32
C GLU A 194 -18.10 -20.63 -2.37
N LEU A 195 -17.90 -21.00 -3.63
CA LEU A 195 -18.20 -20.11 -4.76
C LEU A 195 -19.71 -20.09 -4.97
N ASP A 196 -20.27 -18.90 -5.22
CA ASP A 196 -21.67 -18.80 -5.63
C ASP A 196 -21.86 -19.54 -6.97
N ALA A 197 -22.75 -20.55 -6.96
CA ALA A 197 -23.04 -21.37 -8.12
C ALA A 197 -23.73 -20.61 -9.27
N ARG A 198 -24.14 -19.35 -9.04
CA ARG A 198 -24.89 -18.52 -9.99
C ARG A 198 -24.21 -17.20 -10.35
N ALA A 199 -22.95 -17.00 -9.94
CA ALA A 199 -22.16 -15.82 -10.26
C ALA A 199 -21.94 -15.63 -11.77
#